data_AF-A0A973JY44-F1
#
_entry.id   AF-A0A973JY44-F1
#
_cell.length_a   1.000
_cell.length_b   1.000
_cell.length_c   1.000
_cell.angle_alpha   90.00
_cell.angle_beta   90.00
_cell.angle_gamma   90.00
#
_symmetry.space_group_name_H-M   'P 1'
#
loop_
_entity.id
_entity.type
_entity.pdbx_description
1 polymer ?
#
loop_
_entity_poly.entity_id
_entity_poly.type
_entity_poly.pdbx_seq_one_letter_code
_entity_poly.pdbx_strand_id
1 'polypeptide(L)'
;MSLFDDAVLVLKSYEDQEELRQTYLDHLASHPDGMWKACGDGHITASALVIDPSRGRVLLTLHKKLRMWLQMGGHCEPADAT
;
A
#
# COMPACT_ATOMS: atom_id res chain seq x y z
N MET A 1 -10.38 -10.62 10.78
CA MET A 1 -9.05 -10.01 11.00
C MET A 1 -9.20 -8.53 10.68
N SER A 2 -8.58 -7.61 11.41
CA SER A 2 -8.62 -6.20 10.99
C SER A 2 -7.66 -5.98 9.82
N LEU A 3 -7.88 -4.94 9.00
CA LEU A 3 -6.93 -4.58 7.93
C LEU A 3 -5.53 -4.27 8.48
N PHE A 4 -5.45 -3.73 9.70
CA PHE A 4 -4.18 -3.54 10.39
C PHE A 4 -3.49 -4.86 10.69
N ASP A 5 -4.21 -5.84 11.26
CA ASP A 5 -3.65 -7.15 11.58
C ASP A 5 -3.18 -7.88 10.32
N ASP A 6 -3.95 -7.76 9.23
CA ASP A 6 -3.62 -8.35 7.94
C ASP A 6 -2.38 -7.70 7.32
N ALA A 7 -2.29 -6.37 7.33
CA ALA A 7 -1.10 -5.65 6.87
C ALA A 7 0.17 -6.05 7.64
N VAL A 8 0.07 -6.17 8.98
CA VAL A 8 1.19 -6.65 9.81
C VAL A 8 1.55 -8.10 9.48
N LEU A 9 0.56 -8.96 9.22
CA LEU A 9 0.80 -10.36 8.83
C LEU A 9 1.53 -10.44 7.47
N VAL A 10 1.03 -9.73 6.47
CA VAL A 10 1.65 -9.66 5.13
C VAL A 10 3.09 -9.16 5.24
N LEU A 11 3.32 -8.04 5.93
CA LEU A 11 4.65 -7.48 6.13
C LEU A 11 5.59 -8.42 6.89
N LYS A 12 5.10 -9.22 7.84
CA LYS A 12 5.93 -10.22 8.53
C LYS A 12 6.31 -11.40 7.65
N SER A 13 5.44 -11.77 6.70
CA SER A 13 5.68 -12.85 5.75
C SER A 13 6.46 -12.44 4.49
N TYR A 14 6.67 -11.13 4.27
CA TYR A 14 7.37 -10.65 3.10
C TYR A 14 8.88 -10.87 3.25
N GLU A 15 9.47 -11.67 2.36
CA GLU A 15 10.88 -12.10 2.49
C GLU A 15 11.87 -11.13 1.82
N ASP A 16 11.37 -10.22 0.96
CA ASP A 16 12.18 -9.23 0.25
C ASP A 16 12.26 -7.89 1.00
N GLN A 17 13.25 -7.06 0.63
CA GLN A 17 13.40 -5.67 1.09
C GLN A 17 13.37 -5.51 2.61
N GLU A 18 14.22 -6.28 3.32
CA GLU A 18 14.22 -6.37 4.80
C GLU A 18 14.20 -5.00 5.52
N GLU A 19 15.05 -4.05 5.09
CA GLU A 19 15.11 -2.71 5.69
C GLU A 19 13.79 -1.93 5.53
N LEU A 20 13.17 -1.99 4.35
CA LEU A 20 11.91 -1.31 4.08
C LEU A 20 10.76 -1.97 4.84
N ARG A 21 10.73 -3.30 4.83
CA ARG A 21 9.77 -4.10 5.59
C ARG A 21 9.82 -3.76 7.08
N GLN A 22 11.02 -3.67 7.65
CA GLN A 22 11.21 -3.31 9.06
C GLN A 22 10.75 -1.88 9.32
N THR A 23 11.05 -0.93 8.43
CA THR A 23 10.56 0.46 8.53
C THR A 23 9.03 0.52 8.62
N TYR A 24 8.32 -0.29 7.83
CA TYR A 24 6.85 -0.30 7.84
C TYR A 24 6.29 -0.95 9.11
N LEU A 25 6.92 -2.03 9.58
CA LEU A 25 6.53 -2.69 10.83
C LEU A 25 6.76 -1.78 12.05
N ASP A 26 7.88 -1.07 12.10
CA ASP A 26 8.19 -0.13 13.16
C ASP A 26 7.21 1.05 13.16
N HIS A 27 6.84 1.54 11.97
CA HIS A 27 5.82 2.58 11.81
C HIS A 27 4.46 2.14 12.36
N LEU A 28 3.98 0.95 11.98
CA LEU A 28 2.70 0.42 12.47
C LEU A 28 2.73 0.09 13.96
N ALA A 29 3.87 -0.32 14.50
CA ALA A 29 4.04 -0.56 15.94
C ALA A 29 4.01 0.74 16.76
N SER A 30 4.54 1.83 16.21
CA SER A 30 4.56 3.16 16.86
C SER A 30 3.27 3.96 16.67
N HIS A 31 2.55 3.74 15.56
CA HIS A 31 1.33 4.46 15.21
C HIS A 31 0.18 3.46 14.93
N PRO A 32 -0.68 3.17 15.93
CA PRO A 32 -1.83 2.27 15.77
C PRO A 32 -2.85 2.74 14.72
N ASP A 33 -2.85 4.03 14.38
CA ASP A 33 -3.65 4.63 13.31
C ASP A 33 -2.92 4.71 11.97
N GLY A 34 -1.70 4.17 11.86
CA GLY A 34 -0.83 4.24 10.68
C GLY A 34 -1.33 3.51 9.42
N MET A 35 -2.52 2.89 9.48
CA MET A 35 -3.23 2.44 8.27
C MET A 35 -4.08 3.54 7.63
N TRP A 36 -4.46 4.55 8.39
CA TRP A 36 -5.49 5.51 7.98
C TRP A 36 -4.87 6.84 7.60
N LYS A 37 -5.44 7.46 6.56
CA LYS A 37 -5.04 8.81 6.09
C LYS A 37 -5.00 9.88 7.19
N ALA A 38 -5.74 9.69 8.28
CA ALA A 38 -5.77 10.60 9.41
C ALA A 38 -4.45 10.62 10.22
N CYS A 39 -3.61 9.58 10.12
CA CYS A 39 -2.33 9.52 10.82
C CYS A 39 -1.38 10.60 10.29
N GLY A 40 -1.02 11.54 11.17
CA GLY A 40 -0.19 12.70 10.81
C GLY A 40 1.27 12.36 10.52
N ASP A 41 1.77 11.27 11.10
CA ASP A 41 3.15 10.80 10.96
C ASP A 41 3.36 9.92 9.71
N GLY A 42 2.28 9.60 9.01
CA GLY A 42 2.29 8.82 7.77
C GLY A 42 1.36 7.62 7.83
N HIS A 43 0.93 7.13 6.66
CA HIS A 43 0.01 5.99 6.59
C HIS A 43 0.32 5.07 5.41
N ILE A 44 -0.06 3.80 5.56
CA ILE A 44 0.07 2.80 4.50
C ILE A 44 -0.86 3.14 3.33
N THR A 45 -0.33 3.07 2.12
CA THR A 45 -1.08 3.18 0.88
C THR A 45 -0.94 1.91 0.06
N ALA A 46 -2.00 1.49 -0.60
CA ALA A 46 -1.96 0.38 -1.54
C ALA A 46 -1.83 0.90 -2.97
N SER A 47 -1.06 0.20 -3.79
CA SER A 47 -0.99 0.41 -5.24
C SER A 47 -1.41 -0.84 -5.98
N ALA A 48 -1.99 -0.69 -7.16
CA ALA A 48 -2.37 -1.78 -8.03
C ALA A 48 -1.78 -1.58 -9.42
N LEU A 49 -1.33 -2.69 -10.02
CA LEU A 49 -0.91 -2.75 -11.40
C LEU A 49 -1.79 -3.75 -12.14
N VAL A 50 -2.67 -3.26 -13.01
CA VAL A 50 -3.54 -4.13 -13.82
C VAL A 50 -2.74 -4.57 -15.03
N ILE A 51 -2.46 -5.87 -15.08
CA ILE A 51 -1.67 -6.51 -16.14
C ILE A 51 -2.64 -7.18 -17.13
N ASP A 52 -2.40 -7.04 -18.43
CA ASP A 52 -3.20 -7.74 -19.43
C ASP A 52 -2.99 -9.27 -19.34
N PRO A 53 -3.95 -10.10 -19.80
CA PRO A 53 -3.82 -11.56 -19.67
C PRO A 53 -2.55 -12.16 -20.32
N SER A 54 -2.02 -11.53 -21.38
CA SER A 54 -0.79 -11.98 -22.03
C SER A 54 0.50 -11.52 -21.32
N ARG A 55 0.38 -10.68 -20.29
CA ARG A 55 1.49 -10.10 -19.50
C ARG A 55 2.47 -9.25 -20.29
N GLY A 56 2.02 -8.66 -21.40
CA GLY A 56 2.83 -7.76 -22.24
C GLY A 56 2.54 -6.28 -22.03
N ARG A 57 1.42 -5.94 -21.36
CA ARG A 57 0.95 -4.57 -21.16
C ARG A 57 0.42 -4.38 -19.76
N VAL A 58 0.50 -3.13 -19.29
CA VAL A 58 -0.07 -2.69 -18.02
C VAL A 58 -0.97 -1.48 -18.25
N LEU A 59 -2.07 -1.39 -17.50
CA LEU A 59 -2.91 -0.21 -17.48
C LEU A 59 -2.30 0.83 -16.54
N LEU A 60 -2.07 2.03 -17.07
CA LEU A 60 -1.60 3.20 -16.32
C LEU A 60 -2.61 4.34 -16.46
N THR A 61 -2.62 5.24 -15.49
CA THR A 61 -3.41 6.48 -15.53
C THR A 61 -2.55 7.65 -15.99
N LEU A 62 -2.98 8.36 -17.04
CA LEU A 62 -2.34 9.62 -17.44
C LEU A 62 -2.75 10.74 -16.47
N HIS A 63 -1.86 11.09 -15.55
CA HIS A 63 -2.15 12.05 -14.50
C HIS A 63 -2.28 13.47 -15.05
N LYS A 64 -3.46 14.10 -14.88
CA LYS A 64 -3.80 15.40 -15.48
C LYS A 64 -2.80 16.52 -15.16
N LYS A 65 -2.33 16.60 -13.90
CA LYS A 65 -1.42 17.67 -13.45
C LYS A 65 0.04 17.38 -13.74
N LEU A 66 0.46 16.13 -13.54
CA LEU A 66 1.87 15.73 -13.67
C LEU A 66 2.24 15.41 -15.13
N ARG A 67 1.26 15.17 -16.00
CA ARG A 67 1.45 14.83 -17.42
C ARG A 67 2.33 13.58 -17.58
N MET A 68 2.18 12.62 -16.67
CA MET A 68 2.92 11.36 -16.61
C MET A 68 1.95 10.19 -16.53
N TRP A 69 2.38 9.03 -17.03
CA TRP A 69 1.69 7.75 -16.83
C TRP A 69 2.12 7.15 -15.50
N LEU A 70 1.15 6.88 -14.61
CA LEU A 70 1.39 6.37 -13.26
C LEU A 70 0.52 5.14 -12.96
N GLN A 71 1.00 4.27 -12.09
CA GLN A 71 0.19 3.18 -11.53
C GLN A 71 -0.94 3.74 -10.66
N MET A 72 -2.03 2.97 -10.53
CA MET A 72 -3.14 3.33 -9.66
C MET A 72 -2.84 2.95 -8.21
N GLY A 73 -3.45 3.65 -7.27
CA GLY A 73 -3.30 3.39 -5.84
C GLY A 73 -4.18 4.34 -5.01
N GLY A 74 -4.17 4.14 -3.71
CA GLY A 74 -5.03 4.87 -2.78
C GLY A 74 -4.71 4.64 -1.31
N HIS A 75 -5.50 5.31 -0.48
CA HIS A 75 -5.49 5.13 0.96
C HIS A 75 -6.26 3.86 1.34
N CYS A 76 -5.85 3.21 2.43
CA CYS A 76 -6.67 2.21 3.07
C CYS A 76 -7.80 2.89 3.87
N GLU A 77 -8.99 2.31 3.83
CA GLU A 77 -10.16 2.77 4.57
C GLU A 77 -10.63 1.70 5.58
N PRO A 78 -11.22 2.10 6.73
CA PRO A 78 -11.69 1.13 7.73
C PRO A 78 -12.75 0.14 7.23
N ALA A 79 -13.41 0.44 6.10
CA ALA A 79 -14.42 -0.41 5.49
C ALA A 79 -13.86 -1.39 4.45
N ASP A 80 -12.56 -1.30 4.11
CA ASP A 80 -11.92 -2.22 3.17
C ASP A 80 -11.90 -3.64 3.75
N ALA A 81 -12.15 -4.62 2.87
CA ALA A 81 -12.14 -6.03 3.24
C ALA A 81 -10.70 -6.58 3.30
N THR A 82 -10.49 -7.56 4.19
CA THR A 82 -9.30 -8.41 4.28
C THR A 82 -9.55 -9.75 3.60
#